data_AF-A0A7Y9LT91-F1
#
_entry.id   AF-A0A7Y9LT91-F1
#
_cell.length_a   1.000
_cell.length_b   1.000
_cell.length_c   1.000
_cell.angle_alpha   90.00
_cell.angle_beta   90.00
_cell.angle_gamma   90.00
#
_symmetry.space_group_name_H-M   'P 1'
#
loop_
_entity.id
_entity.type
_entity.pdbx_description
1 polymer ?
#
loop_
_entity_poly.entity_id
_entity_poly.type
_entity_poly.pdbx_seq_one_letter_code
_entity_poly.pdbx_strand_id
1 'polypeptide(L)'
;MKHGFVDPLKPMRYAEPEVLQHEAAVRLFIGRVATLVDELNTVAKAVNADSPSTARHLRLVSQQMSAMALTALETWPKVLR
;
A
#
# COMPACT_ATOMS: atom_id res chain seq x y z
N MET A 1 29.12 23.24 -37.36
CA MET A 1 28.66 21.95 -36.81
C MET A 1 29.41 21.68 -35.52
N LYS A 2 28.74 21.75 -34.35
CA LYS A 2 29.34 21.44 -33.06
C LYS A 2 28.90 20.02 -32.67
N HIS A 3 29.80 19.05 -32.79
CA HIS A 3 29.58 17.72 -32.23
C HIS A 3 29.70 17.81 -30.70
N GLY A 4 28.56 17.73 -30.02
CA GLY A 4 28.53 17.60 -28.56
C GLY A 4 29.07 16.23 -28.18
N PHE A 5 30.22 16.21 -27.53
CA PHE A 5 30.82 15.01 -26.94
C PHE A 5 29.92 14.56 -25.79
N VAL A 6 29.29 13.39 -25.94
CA VAL A 6 28.52 12.75 -24.87
C VAL A 6 29.52 12.14 -23.90
N ASP A 7 29.49 12.62 -22.66
CA ASP A 7 30.37 12.18 -21.57
C ASP A 7 30.01 10.74 -21.14
N PRO A 8 30.91 9.75 -21.30
CA PRO A 8 30.61 8.33 -21.07
C PRO A 8 30.55 7.97 -19.58
N LEU A 9 30.81 8.92 -18.67
CA LEU A 9 30.86 8.73 -17.23
C LEU A 9 29.61 9.22 -16.49
N LYS A 10 28.61 9.76 -17.19
CA LYS A 10 27.30 9.95 -16.55
C LYS A 10 26.68 8.57 -16.33
N PRO A 11 26.42 8.15 -15.08
CA PRO A 11 25.56 7.00 -14.87
C PRO A 11 24.25 7.34 -15.56
N MET A 12 23.88 6.54 -16.57
CA MET A 12 22.49 6.44 -16.97
C MET A 12 21.75 6.10 -15.68
N ARG A 13 21.16 7.12 -15.03
CA ARG A 13 20.03 6.89 -14.17
C ARG A 13 18.98 6.32 -15.12
N TYR A 14 18.99 5.00 -15.26
CA TYR A 14 17.79 4.25 -15.59
C TYR A 14 16.79 4.72 -14.53
N ALA A 15 16.01 5.73 -14.87
CA ALA A 15 14.79 6.01 -14.14
C ALA A 15 14.03 4.70 -14.22
N GLU A 16 13.90 4.01 -13.08
CA GLU A 16 13.04 2.84 -13.03
C GLU A 16 11.71 3.25 -13.64
N PRO A 17 11.17 2.47 -14.59
CA PRO A 17 9.89 2.78 -15.19
C PRO A 17 8.91 3.09 -14.06
N GLU A 18 8.25 4.25 -14.09
CA GLU A 18 7.32 4.69 -13.03
C GLU A 18 6.31 3.58 -12.67
N VAL A 19 5.98 2.74 -13.66
CA VAL A 19 5.18 1.51 -13.53
C VAL A 19 5.69 0.56 -12.44
N LEU A 20 7.00 0.30 -12.35
CA LEU A 20 7.60 -0.57 -11.32
C LEU A 20 7.50 0.04 -9.92
N GLN A 21 7.61 1.37 -9.82
CA GLN A 21 7.47 2.09 -8.55
C GLN A 21 6.01 2.08 -8.07
N HIS A 22 5.04 2.19 -8.99
CA HIS A 22 3.62 2.07 -8.68
C HIS A 22 3.28 0.67 -8.17
N GLU A 23 3.79 -0.38 -8.80
CA GLU A 23 3.56 -1.75 -8.37
C GLU A 23 4.15 -2.03 -6.97
N ALA A 24 5.37 -1.54 -6.70
CA ALA A 24 5.99 -1.65 -5.39
C ALA A 24 5.19 -0.91 -4.31
N ALA A 25 4.69 0.29 -4.62
CA ALA A 25 3.85 1.07 -3.71
C ALA A 25 2.51 0.37 -3.41
N VAL A 26 1.86 -0.20 -4.41
CA VAL A 26 0.62 -0.97 -4.26
C VAL A 26 0.85 -2.21 -3.39
N ARG A 27 1.92 -2.98 -3.64
CA ARG A 27 2.27 -4.15 -2.82
C ARG A 27 2.54 -3.77 -1.36
N LEU A 28 3.28 -2.68 -1.13
CA LEU A 28 3.54 -2.17 0.22
C LEU A 28 2.25 -1.74 0.92
N PHE A 29 1.38 -1.01 0.22
CA PHE A 29 0.09 -0.57 0.74
C PHE A 29 -0.78 -1.76 1.16
N ILE A 30 -0.96 -2.75 0.27
CA ILE A 30 -1.72 -3.96 0.54
C ILE A 30 -1.14 -4.69 1.76
N GLY A 31 0.18 -4.88 1.79
CA GLY A 31 0.84 -5.56 2.91
C GLY A 31 0.59 -4.86 4.25
N ARG A 32 0.72 -3.54 4.30
CA ARG A 32 0.49 -2.76 5.52
C ARG A 32 -0.97 -2.81 6.00
N VAL A 33 -1.93 -2.71 5.08
CA VAL A 33 -3.35 -2.81 5.44
C VAL A 33 -3.68 -4.21 5.95
N ALA A 34 -3.20 -5.26 5.28
CA ALA A 34 -3.43 -6.64 5.69
C ALA A 34 -2.90 -6.91 7.10
N THR A 35 -1.66 -6.47 7.39
CA THR A 35 -1.09 -6.58 8.75
C THR A 35 -1.95 -5.87 9.79
N LEU A 36 -2.39 -4.64 9.52
CA LEU A 36 -3.20 -3.87 10.46
C LEU A 36 -4.58 -4.50 10.70
N VAL A 37 -5.21 -5.05 9.65
CA VAL A 37 -6.47 -5.79 9.74
C VAL A 37 -6.32 -7.02 10.64
N ASP A 38 -5.22 -7.77 10.49
CA ASP A 38 -4.91 -8.95 11.30
C ASP A 38 -4.63 -8.58 12.76
N GLU A 39 -3.87 -7.51 13.00
CA GLU A 39 -3.59 -6.98 14.34
C GLU A 39 -4.89 -6.57 15.06
N LEU A 40 -5.76 -5.81 14.39
CA LEU A 40 -7.05 -5.39 14.93
C LEU A 40 -7.94 -6.59 15.29
N ASN A 41 -7.97 -7.61 14.42
CA ASN A 41 -8.72 -8.83 14.67
C ASN A 41 -8.14 -9.65 15.84
N THR A 42 -6.81 -9.66 15.98
CA THR A 42 -6.12 -10.34 17.07
C THR A 42 -6.42 -9.65 18.41
N VAL A 43 -6.30 -8.32 18.48
CA VAL A 43 -6.65 -7.55 19.67
C VAL A 43 -8.14 -7.71 20.00
N ALA A 44 -9.02 -7.66 19.00
CA ALA A 44 -10.46 -7.88 19.19
C ALA A 44 -10.77 -9.25 19.81
N LYS A 45 -10.03 -10.30 19.43
CA LYS A 45 -10.17 -11.63 20.06
C LYS A 45 -9.70 -11.60 21.52
N ALA A 46 -8.55 -10.99 21.78
CA ALA A 46 -7.96 -10.93 23.13
C ALA A 46 -8.87 -10.20 24.12
N VAL A 47 -9.47 -9.07 23.72
CA VAL A 47 -10.30 -8.25 24.62
C VAL A 47 -11.77 -8.67 24.66
N ASN A 48 -12.18 -9.72 23.92
CA ASN A 48 -13.59 -10.08 23.76
C ASN A 48 -14.25 -10.54 25.06
N ALA A 49 -13.49 -11.19 25.95
CA ALA A 49 -13.98 -11.67 27.23
C ALA A 49 -14.23 -10.51 28.22
N ASP A 50 -13.32 -9.54 28.26
CA ASP A 50 -13.36 -8.43 29.22
C ASP A 50 -14.18 -7.23 28.70
N SER A 51 -14.16 -6.97 27.40
CA SER A 51 -14.86 -5.86 26.75
C SER A 51 -15.43 -6.24 25.37
N PRO A 52 -16.62 -6.86 25.33
CA PRO A 52 -17.24 -7.30 24.07
C PRO A 52 -17.63 -6.13 23.15
N SER A 53 -17.96 -4.95 23.70
CA SER A 53 -18.25 -3.74 22.92
C SER A 53 -17.00 -3.24 22.20
N THR A 54 -15.85 -3.19 22.89
CA THR A 54 -14.56 -2.84 22.28
C THR A 54 -14.18 -3.85 21.21
N ALA A 55 -14.31 -5.15 21.47
CA ALA A 55 -14.03 -6.19 20.49
C ALA A 55 -14.88 -6.04 19.22
N ARG A 56 -16.18 -5.75 19.38
CA ARG A 56 -17.08 -5.48 18.23
C ARG A 56 -16.65 -4.23 17.47
N HIS A 57 -16.29 -3.16 18.16
CA HIS A 57 -15.83 -1.93 17.53
C HIS A 57 -14.54 -2.17 16.71
N LEU A 58 -13.56 -2.87 17.27
CA LEU A 58 -12.32 -3.20 16.57
C LEU A 58 -12.56 -4.04 15.29
N ARG A 59 -13.49 -5.00 15.34
CA ARG A 59 -13.89 -5.77 14.15
C ARG A 59 -14.55 -4.88 13.08
N LEU A 60 -15.40 -3.95 13.48
CA LEU A 60 -16.02 -2.99 12.56
C LEU A 60 -14.98 -2.08 11.91
N VAL A 61 -14.03 -1.56 12.69
CA VAL A 61 -12.93 -0.73 12.19
C VAL A 61 -12.08 -1.54 11.19
N SER A 62 -11.73 -2.78 11.53
CA SER A 62 -10.99 -3.68 10.63
C SER A 62 -11.71 -3.89 9.28
N GLN A 63 -13.03 -4.08 9.30
CA GLN A 63 -13.85 -4.17 8.09
C GLN A 63 -13.86 -2.86 7.28
N GLN A 64 -14.03 -1.71 7.95
CA GLN A 64 -14.01 -0.41 7.30
C GLN A 64 -12.66 -0.12 6.64
N MET A 65 -11.56 -0.47 7.30
CA MET A 65 -10.21 -0.34 6.75
C MET A 65 -10.02 -1.22 5.50
N SER A 66 -10.50 -2.45 5.55
CA SER A 66 -10.46 -3.36 4.40
C SER A 66 -11.25 -2.78 3.21
N ALA A 67 -12.45 -2.26 3.46
CA ALA A 67 -13.28 -1.65 2.43
C ALA A 67 -12.61 -0.40 1.82
N MET A 68 -12.09 0.51 2.66
CA MET A 68 -11.38 1.70 2.18
C MET A 68 -10.14 1.35 1.35
N ALA A 69 -9.40 0.31 1.75
CA ALA A 69 -8.24 -0.13 1.00
C ALA A 69 -8.61 -0.73 -0.36
N LEU A 70 -9.70 -1.49 -0.45
CA LEU A 70 -10.23 -1.97 -1.73
C LEU A 70 -10.63 -0.81 -2.63
N THR A 71 -11.37 0.18 -2.11
CA THR A 71 -11.72 1.39 -2.87
C THR A 71 -10.48 2.17 -3.32
N ALA A 72 -9.46 2.30 -2.46
CA ALA A 72 -8.22 2.96 -2.83
C ALA A 72 -7.50 2.22 -3.97
N LEU A 73 -7.51 0.88 -3.98
CA LEU A 73 -6.95 0.08 -5.06
C LEU A 73 -7.76 0.18 -6.36
N GLU A 74 -9.09 0.20 -6.27
CA GLU A 74 -9.97 0.32 -7.44
C GLU A 74 -9.84 1.69 -8.12
N THR A 75 -9.69 2.74 -7.31
CA THR A 75 -9.51 4.12 -7.76
C THR A 75 -8.05 4.49 -8.05
N TRP A 76 -7.11 3.55 -7.86
CA TRP A 76 -5.69 3.81 -8.07
C TRP A 76 -5.44 4.21 -9.53
N PRO A 77 -4.62 5.24 -9.80
CA PRO A 77 -4.29 5.64 -11.16
C PRO A 77 -3.66 4.47 -11.92
N LYS A 78 -4.43 3.87 -12.83
CA LYS A 78 -3.90 2.94 -13.81
C LYS A 78 -3.18 3.82 -14.82
N VAL A 79 -1.84 3.76 -14.84
CA VAL A 79 -1.03 4.43 -15.86
C VAL A 79 -1.70 4.12 -17.20
N LEU A 80 -2.27 5.14 -17.85
CA LEU A 80 -2.83 5.03 -19.20
C LEU A 80 -1.65 4.58 -20.07
N ARG A 81 -1.68 3.31 -20.47
CA ARG A 81 -0.73 2.74 -21.43
C ARG A 81 -0.93 3.39 -22.79
#